data_AF-A0A1Q8CPV4-F1
#
_entry.id   AF-A0A1Q8CPV4-F1
#
_cell.length_a   1.000
_cell.length_b   1.000
_cell.length_c   1.000
_cell.angle_alpha   90.00
_cell.angle_beta   90.00
_cell.angle_gamma   90.00
#
_symmetry.space_group_name_H-M   'P 1'
#
loop_
_entity.id
_entity.type
_entity.pdbx_description
1 polymer ?
#
loop_
_entity_poly.entity_id
_entity_poly.type
_entity_poly.pdbx_seq_one_letter_code
_entity_poly.pdbx_strand_id
1 'polypeptide(L)' 'MVSDIRAQQAREHHERASAAAALAERHREQRNRLVRALRDADPRRWTYPALAKAVGCSPELIAAIVKGRT' A
#
# COMPACT_ATOMS: atom_id res chain seq x y z
N MET A 1 28.89 -31.00 -0.63
CA MET A 1 28.93 -29.58 -0.20
C MET A 1 27.69 -29.38 0.67
N VAL A 2 27.84 -29.40 1.99
CA VAL A 2 26.68 -29.26 2.91
C VAL A 2 26.26 -27.80 2.86
N SER A 3 25.11 -27.51 2.26
CA SER A 3 24.48 -26.18 2.35
C SER A 3 24.20 -25.93 3.82
N ASP A 4 24.79 -24.87 4.39
CA ASP A 4 24.46 -24.44 5.74
C ASP A 4 22.94 -24.19 5.80
N ILE A 5 22.24 -24.91 6.70
CA ILE A 5 20.79 -24.82 6.85
C ILE A 5 20.37 -23.37 7.17
N ARG A 6 21.18 -22.63 7.93
CA ARG A 6 20.92 -21.22 8.26
C ARG A 6 20.99 -20.34 7.01
N ALA A 7 21.94 -20.61 6.12
CA ALA A 7 22.05 -19.87 4.85
C ALA A 7 20.83 -20.15 3.95
N GLN A 8 20.34 -21.39 3.90
CA GLN A 8 19.11 -21.72 3.17
C GLN A 8 17.88 -21.02 3.79
N GLN A 9 17.72 -21.06 5.11
CA GLN A 9 16.62 -20.38 5.80
C GLN A 9 16.66 -18.87 5.58
N ALA A 10 17.85 -18.26 5.59
CA ALA A 10 18.01 -16.84 5.31
C ALA A 10 17.53 -16.47 3.90
N ARG A 11 17.86 -17.29 2.88
CA ARG A 11 17.35 -17.11 1.51
C ARG A 11 15.83 -17.19 1.46
N GLU A 12 15.24 -18.20 2.08
CA GLU A 12 13.77 -18.36 2.08
C GLU A 12 13.06 -17.19 2.75
N HIS A 13 13.58 -16.69 3.88
CA HIS A 13 13.02 -15.51 4.53
C HIS A 13 13.16 -14.25 3.66
N HIS A 14 14.28 -14.08 2.97
CA HIS A 14 14.48 -12.98 2.04
C HIS A 14 13.48 -13.02 0.87
N GLU A 15 13.29 -14.20 0.27
CA GLU A 15 12.33 -14.39 -0.82
C GLU A 15 10.89 -14.11 -0.37
N ARG A 16 10.49 -14.64 0.79
CA ARG A 16 9.15 -14.39 1.37
C ARG A 16 8.94 -12.91 1.67
N ALA A 17 9.94 -12.22 2.21
CA ALA A 17 9.86 -10.78 2.48
C ALA A 17 9.73 -9.98 1.18
N SER A 18 10.52 -10.29 0.16
CA SER A 18 10.45 -9.66 -1.17
C SER A 18 9.08 -9.87 -1.83
N ALA A 19 8.55 -11.10 -1.76
CA ALA A 19 7.22 -11.41 -2.30
C ALA A 19 6.10 -10.65 -1.57
N ALA A 20 6.17 -10.59 -0.24
CA ALA A 20 5.22 -9.83 0.57
C ALA A 20 5.30 -8.32 0.29
N ALA A 21 6.51 -7.77 0.13
CA ALA A 21 6.71 -6.38 -0.22
C ALA A 21 6.12 -6.04 -1.59
N ALA A 22 6.34 -6.89 -2.60
CA ALA A 22 5.77 -6.71 -3.92
C ALA A 22 4.23 -6.78 -3.92
N LEU A 23 3.65 -7.68 -3.14
CA LEU A 23 2.19 -7.76 -2.97
C LEU A 23 1.63 -6.52 -2.27
N ALA A 24 2.29 -6.07 -1.20
CA ALA A 24 1.92 -4.86 -0.49
C ALA A 24 1.94 -3.63 -1.41
N GLU A 25 2.94 -3.52 -2.29
CA GLU A 25 3.01 -2.42 -3.27
C GLU A 25 1.82 -2.44 -4.23
N ARG A 26 1.49 -3.61 -4.81
CA ARG A 26 0.30 -3.74 -5.67
C ARG A 26 -1.00 -3.32 -4.96
N HIS A 27 -1.16 -3.68 -3.69
CA HIS A 27 -2.32 -3.24 -2.91
C HIS A 27 -2.30 -1.75 -2.61
N ARG A 28 -1.13 -1.15 -2.33
CA ARG A 28 -0.99 0.31 -2.17
C ARG A 28 -1.38 1.05 -3.44
N GLU A 29 -0.88 0.63 -4.59
CA GLU A 29 -1.24 1.22 -5.87
C GLU A 29 -2.75 1.13 -6.13
N GLN A 30 -3.35 -0.04 -5.93
CA GLN A 30 -4.79 -0.24 -6.15
C GLN A 30 -5.62 0.65 -5.22
N ARG A 31 -5.27 0.72 -3.92
CA ARG A 31 -5.89 1.64 -2.97
C ARG A 31 -5.75 3.09 -3.45
N ASN A 32 -4.56 3.50 -3.88
CA ASN A 32 -4.30 4.87 -4.31
C ASN A 32 -5.15 5.24 -5.54
N ARG A 33 -5.30 4.31 -6.50
CA ARG A 33 -6.18 4.48 -7.67
C ARG A 33 -7.65 4.63 -7.26
N LEU A 34 -8.14 3.79 -6.34
CA LEU A 34 -9.52 3.84 -5.85
C LEU A 34 -9.80 5.15 -5.09
N VAL A 35 -8.88 5.61 -4.24
CA VAL A 35 -9.00 6.88 -3.52
C VAL A 35 -9.12 8.05 -4.49
N ARG A 36 -8.29 8.09 -5.54
CA ARG A 36 -8.35 9.12 -6.59
C ARG A 36 -9.70 9.05 -7.33
N ALA A 37 -10.13 7.86 -7.75
CA ALA A 37 -11.41 7.68 -8.44
C ALA A 37 -12.61 8.14 -7.59
N LEU A 38 -12.65 7.81 -6.29
CA LEU A 38 -13.69 8.31 -5.38
C LEU A 38 -13.65 9.84 -5.27
N ARG A 39 -12.45 10.40 -5.10
CA ARG A 39 -12.25 11.84 -5.00
C ARG A 39 -12.73 12.57 -6.25
N ASP A 40 -12.46 12.03 -7.43
CA ASP A 40 -12.84 12.61 -8.72
C ASP A 40 -14.35 12.48 -8.99
N ALA A 41 -14.98 11.39 -8.54
CA ALA A 41 -16.40 11.14 -8.76
C ALA A 41 -17.32 12.13 -8.00
N ASP A 42 -17.01 12.44 -6.74
CA ASP A 42 -17.74 13.45 -5.97
C ASP A 42 -16.84 14.12 -4.92
N PRO A 43 -16.20 15.24 -5.28
CA PRO A 43 -15.34 15.99 -4.37
C PRO A 43 -16.05 16.59 -3.15
N ARG A 44 -17.37 16.76 -3.17
CA ARG A 44 -18.11 17.36 -2.04
C ARG A 44 -18.44 16.30 -1.00
N ARG A 45 -18.83 15.11 -1.46
CA ARG A 45 -19.04 13.93 -0.59
C ARG A 45 -17.74 13.34 -0.09
N TRP A 46 -16.76 13.13 -0.98
CA TRP A 46 -15.47 12.52 -0.67
C TRP A 46 -14.45 13.58 -0.26
N THR A 47 -14.69 14.16 0.92
CA THR A 47 -13.71 15.00 1.61
C THR A 47 -12.54 14.14 2.13
N TYR A 48 -11.41 14.76 2.45
CA TYR A 48 -10.24 14.02 2.94
C TYR A 48 -10.53 13.27 4.25
N PRO A 49 -11.24 13.85 5.25
CA PRO A 49 -11.65 13.11 6.44
C PRO A 49 -12.61 11.95 6.15
N ALA A 50 -13.54 12.12 5.21
CA ALA A 50 -14.48 11.06 4.84
C ALA A 50 -13.76 9.86 4.20
N LEU A 51 -12.81 10.12 3.30
CA LEU A 51 -11.96 9.11 2.70
C LEU A 51 -11.07 8.42 3.74
N ALA A 52 -10.44 9.19 4.64
CA ALA A 52 -9.59 8.65 5.70
C ALA A 52 -10.36 7.67 6.59
N LYS A 53 -11.57 8.06 7.01
CA LYS A 53 -12.47 7.20 7.79
C LYS A 53 -12.90 5.95 7.03
N ALA A 54 -13.25 6.07 5.75
CA ALA A 54 -13.71 4.95 4.93
C ALA A 54 -12.59 3.93 4.64
N VAL A 55 -11.36 4.40 4.43
CA VAL A 55 -10.19 3.56 4.13
C VAL A 55 -9.54 3.02 5.40
N GLY A 56 -9.75 3.67 6.55
CA GLY A 56 -9.11 3.31 7.81
C GLY A 56 -7.65 3.76 7.88
N CYS A 57 -7.34 4.93 7.31
CA CYS A 57 -6.00 5.50 7.32
C CYS A 57 -6.00 6.96 7.76
N SER A 58 -4.83 7.58 7.84
CA SER A 58 -4.72 8.97 8.25
C SER A 58 -5.15 9.95 7.12
N PRO A 59 -5.66 11.14 7.46
CA PRO A 59 -5.94 12.19 6.47
C PRO A 59 -4.71 12.65 5.68
N GLU A 60 -3.53 12.60 6.28
CA GLU A 60 -2.26 12.97 5.66
C GLU A 60 -1.92 12.01 4.51
N LEU A 61 -2.16 10.70 4.71
CA LEU A 61 -1.98 9.72 3.65
C LEU A 61 -2.95 9.98 2.49
N ILE A 62 -4.22 10.25 2.78
CA ILE A 62 -5.20 10.61 1.74
C ILE A 62 -4.74 11.85 0.96
N ALA A 63 -4.28 12.89 1.66
CA ALA A 63 -3.76 14.09 1.03
C ALA A 63 -2.52 13.82 0.16
N ALA A 64 -1.63 12.92 0.59
CA ALA A 64 -0.48 12.51 -0.20
C ALA A 64 -0.90 11.76 -1.47
N ILE A 65 -1.86 10.83 -1.36
CA ILE A 65 -2.41 10.05 -2.48
C ILE A 65 -3.05 10.94 -3.54
N VAL A 66 -3.94 11.84 -3.11
CA VAL A 66 -4.66 12.76 -4.00
C VAL A 66 -3.71 13.74 -4.68
N LYS A 67 -2.63 14.14 -4.01
CA LYS A 67 -1.59 15.05 -4.56
C LYS A 67 -0.49 14.32 -5.33
N GLY A 68 -0.57 13.00 -5.50
CA GLY A 68 0.42 12.22 -6.28
C GLY A 68 1.79 12.08 -5.60
N ARG A 69 1.86 12.12 -4.26
CA ARG A 69 3.10 12.04 -3.47
C ARG A 69 3.33 10.66 -2.84
N THR A 70 2.71 9.62 -3.40
CA THR A 70 2.66 8.24 -2.88
C THR A 70 2.72 7.24 -4.01
#